data_AF-A0A7S2D5M0-F1
#
_entry.id   AF-A0A7S2D5M0-F1
#
_cell.length_a   1.000
_cell.length_b   1.000
_cell.length_c   1.000
_cell.angle_alpha   90.00
_cell.angle_beta   90.00
_cell.angle_gamma   90.00
#
_symmetry.space_group_name_H-M   'P 1'
#
loop_
_entity.id
_entity.type
_entity.pdbx_description
1 polymer ?
#
loop_
_entity_poly.entity_id
_entity_poly.type
_entity_poly.pdbx_seq_one_letter_code
_entity_poly.pdbx_strand_id
1 'polypeptide(L)'
;MSRSARVRSARVLKKKALALPSSVYRGLSSLIEGNEEAISAMLEVDFESTAEAVVKLTDCMALNSLSAEALLASYFDREVLSEYCIAHLGKSGRGNAAVLASRINREWIKPGFEPYVESPPCEVASDE
;
A
#
# COMPACT_ATOMS: atom_id res chain seq x y z
N MET A 1 55.41 8.05 20.03
CA MET A 1 54.28 8.78 19.41
C MET A 1 53.94 8.10 18.11
N SER A 2 52.82 7.38 18.00
CA SER A 2 52.20 7.03 16.72
C SER A 2 50.69 6.86 16.93
N ARG A 3 49.95 7.78 16.32
CA ARG A 3 48.49 7.80 16.19
C ARG A 3 48.09 6.96 14.98
N SER A 4 46.77 6.77 14.82
CA SER A 4 46.06 6.25 13.63
C SER A 4 45.84 4.73 13.60
N ALA A 5 44.65 4.21 13.34
CA ALA A 5 43.39 4.82 12.94
C ALA A 5 42.23 3.98 13.50
N ARG A 6 41.18 4.66 13.98
CA ARG A 6 39.90 4.01 14.30
C ARG A 6 39.31 3.50 13.00
N VAL A 7 39.37 2.21 12.77
CA VAL A 7 38.56 1.56 11.74
C VAL A 7 37.10 1.66 12.20
N ARG A 8 36.41 2.72 11.76
CA ARG A 8 34.96 2.79 11.82
C ARG A 8 34.44 1.74 10.86
N SER A 9 34.16 0.55 11.40
CA SER A 9 33.34 -0.44 10.69
C SER A 9 32.05 0.25 10.31
N ALA A 10 31.87 0.51 9.01
CA ALA A 10 30.63 0.98 8.46
C ALA A 10 29.58 -0.08 8.78
N ARG A 11 28.65 0.24 9.69
CA ARG A 11 27.41 -0.53 9.82
C ARG A 11 26.68 -0.39 8.50
N VAL A 12 26.81 -1.41 7.65
CA VAL A 12 25.86 -1.66 6.56
C VAL A 12 24.53 -1.93 7.24
N LEU A 13 23.74 -0.88 7.44
CA LEU A 13 22.34 -0.98 7.80
C LEU A 13 21.66 -1.71 6.65
N LYS A 14 21.55 -3.05 6.77
CA LYS A 14 20.59 -3.81 5.98
C LYS A 14 19.24 -3.15 6.25
N LYS A 15 18.71 -2.40 5.29
CA LYS A 15 17.32 -1.97 5.29
C LYS A 15 16.52 -3.25 5.51
N LYS A 16 16.02 -3.45 6.72
CA LYS A 16 14.99 -4.46 6.98
C LYS A 16 13.78 -3.93 6.24
N ALA A 17 13.68 -4.26 4.95
CA ALA A 17 12.40 -4.23 4.28
C ALA A 17 11.48 -5.03 5.19
N LEU A 18 10.44 -4.37 5.72
CA LEU A 18 9.37 -5.05 6.43
C LEU A 18 8.97 -6.22 5.53
N ALA A 19 9.14 -7.45 6.03
CA ALA A 19 8.71 -8.64 5.31
C ALA A 19 7.18 -8.70 5.38
N LEU A 20 6.53 -7.77 4.67
CA LEU A 20 5.08 -7.75 4.52
C LEU A 20 4.67 -8.97 3.68
N PRO A 21 3.50 -9.57 3.95
CA PRO A 21 2.96 -10.61 3.11
C PRO A 21 2.83 -10.11 1.66
N SER A 22 3.11 -10.97 0.68
CA SER A 22 2.95 -10.63 -0.75
C SER A 22 1.53 -10.19 -1.11
N SER A 23 0.52 -10.63 -0.36
CA SER A 23 -0.86 -10.19 -0.48
C SER A 23 -1.08 -8.72 -0.07
N VAL A 24 -0.33 -8.22 0.92
CA VAL A 24 -0.36 -6.78 1.30
C VAL A 24 0.28 -5.93 0.21
N TYR A 25 1.37 -6.40 -0.39
CA TYR A 25 1.98 -5.73 -1.55
C TYR A 25 1.01 -5.65 -2.74
N ARG A 26 0.30 -6.74 -3.05
CA ARG A 26 -0.74 -6.75 -4.09
C ARG A 26 -1.89 -5.79 -3.77
N GLY A 27 -2.35 -5.77 -2.52
CA GLY A 27 -3.40 -4.86 -2.08
C GLY A 27 -3.00 -3.38 -2.20
N LEU A 28 -1.78 -3.04 -1.76
CA LEU A 28 -1.23 -1.69 -1.93
C LEU A 28 -1.09 -1.31 -3.40
N SER A 29 -0.56 -2.20 -4.23
CA SER A 29 -0.44 -1.95 -5.67
C SER A 29 -1.80 -1.67 -6.31
N SER A 30 -2.82 -2.47 -5.98
CA SER A 30 -4.20 -2.28 -6.47
C SER A 30 -4.87 -1.02 -5.93
N LEU A 31 -4.50 -0.55 -4.74
CA LEU A 31 -5.03 0.70 -4.18
C LEU A 31 -4.40 1.93 -4.86
N ILE A 32 -3.11 1.83 -5.21
CA ILE A 32 -2.37 2.88 -5.90
C ILE A 32 -2.80 2.98 -7.36
N GLU A 33 -3.01 1.84 -8.02
CA GLU A 33 -3.51 1.75 -9.39
C GLU A 33 -4.91 2.41 -9.47
N GLY A 34 -4.97 3.60 -10.09
CA GLY A 34 -6.18 4.44 -10.14
C GLY A 34 -6.22 5.63 -9.18
N ASN A 35 -5.30 5.71 -8.20
CA ASN A 35 -5.19 6.82 -7.22
C ASN A 35 -3.79 7.45 -7.20
N GLU A 36 -3.05 7.34 -8.29
CA GLU A 36 -1.64 7.72 -8.40
C GLU A 36 -1.42 9.21 -8.08
N GLU A 37 -2.27 10.10 -8.59
CA GLU A 37 -2.17 11.54 -8.34
C GLU A 37 -2.38 11.88 -6.85
N ALA A 38 -3.37 11.25 -6.21
CA ALA A 38 -3.65 11.46 -4.79
C ALA A 38 -2.47 11.01 -3.91
N ILE A 39 -1.84 9.89 -4.26
CA ILE A 39 -0.71 9.34 -3.52
C ILE A 39 0.58 10.13 -3.76
N SER A 40 0.78 10.64 -4.99
CA SER A 40 1.90 11.55 -5.30
C SER A 40 1.80 12.85 -4.51
N ALA A 41 0.62 13.47 -4.52
CA ALA A 41 0.35 14.68 -3.75
C ALA A 41 0.52 14.46 -2.24
N MET A 42 0.12 13.29 -1.73
CA MET A 42 0.23 12.94 -0.31
C MET A 42 1.66 12.66 0.14
N LEU A 43 2.47 11.99 -0.68
CA LEU A 43 3.87 11.71 -0.36
C LEU A 43 4.78 12.92 -0.60
N GLU A 44 4.31 13.94 -1.32
CA GLU A 44 5.14 15.02 -1.87
C GLU A 44 6.33 14.46 -2.68
N VAL A 45 6.14 13.30 -3.31
CA VAL A 45 7.17 12.66 -4.11
C VAL A 45 6.57 12.16 -5.41
N ASP A 46 7.14 12.60 -6.52
CA ASP A 46 6.86 12.02 -7.83
C ASP A 46 7.40 10.59 -7.90
N PHE A 47 6.58 9.68 -8.43
CA PHE A 47 6.98 8.31 -8.75
C PHE A 47 6.60 8.01 -10.19
N GLU A 48 7.48 7.31 -10.91
CA GLU A 48 7.26 6.99 -12.32
C GLU A 48 6.44 5.69 -12.49
N SER A 49 6.31 4.90 -11.42
CA SER A 49 5.60 3.63 -11.45
C SER A 49 4.92 3.32 -10.12
N THR A 50 3.79 2.61 -10.19
CA THR A 50 3.07 2.05 -9.03
C THR A 50 3.99 1.21 -8.14
N ALA A 51 4.92 0.46 -8.72
CA ALA A 51 5.90 -0.33 -7.98
C ALA A 51 6.81 0.55 -7.10
N GLU A 52 7.22 1.72 -7.59
CA GLU A 52 8.02 2.67 -6.82
C GLU A 52 7.22 3.30 -5.69
N ALA A 53 5.95 3.64 -5.94
CA ALA A 53 5.04 4.14 -4.91
C ALA A 53 4.86 3.11 -3.77
N VAL A 54 4.67 1.83 -4.10
CA VAL A 54 4.58 0.75 -3.10
C VAL A 54 5.87 0.65 -2.29
N VAL A 55 7.05 0.74 -2.92
CA VAL A 55 8.34 0.72 -2.22
C VAL A 55 8.48 1.92 -1.30
N LYS A 56 8.15 3.13 -1.75
CA LYS A 56 8.19 4.35 -0.93
C LYS A 56 7.24 4.26 0.26
N LEU A 57 6.00 3.82 0.05
CA LEU A 57 5.03 3.60 1.13
C LEU A 57 5.53 2.57 2.15
N THR A 58 6.12 1.47 1.67
CA THR A 58 6.70 0.45 2.54
C THR A 58 7.90 0.99 3.34
N ASP A 59 8.75 1.80 2.71
CA ASP A 59 9.86 2.48 3.38
C ASP A 59 9.32 3.48 4.43
N CYS A 60 8.26 4.24 4.13
CA CYS A 60 7.58 5.12 5.10
C CYS A 60 7.01 4.33 6.28
N MET A 61 6.41 3.16 6.04
CA MET A 61 5.95 2.25 7.10
C MET A 61 7.11 1.76 7.96
N ALA A 62 8.24 1.40 7.35
CA ALA A 62 9.42 0.91 8.05
C ALA A 62 10.06 2.01 8.91
N LEU A 63 10.18 3.23 8.37
CA LEU A 63 10.75 4.39 9.07
C LEU A 63 9.91 4.79 10.29
N ASN A 64 8.58 4.77 10.15
CA ASN A 64 7.67 5.16 11.23
C ASN A 64 7.19 3.96 12.08
N SER A 65 7.66 2.75 11.79
CA SER A 65 7.19 1.50 12.42
C SER A 65 5.66 1.36 12.40
N LEU A 66 5.02 1.78 11.31
CA LEU A 66 3.56 1.73 11.13
C LEU A 66 3.11 0.39 10.57
N SER A 67 1.95 -0.07 11.03
CA SER A 67 1.23 -1.17 10.38
C SER A 67 0.52 -0.69 9.11
N ALA A 68 0.18 -1.60 8.19
CA ALA A 68 -0.54 -1.24 6.97
C ALA A 68 -1.89 -0.56 7.29
N GLU A 69 -2.59 -1.04 8.33
CA GLU A 69 -3.80 -0.41 8.86
C GLU A 69 -3.55 1.01 9.37
N ALA A 70 -2.49 1.23 10.15
CA ALA A 70 -2.18 2.57 10.67
C ALA A 70 -1.80 3.51 9.53
N LEU A 71 -1.08 3.04 8.52
CA LEU A 71 -0.81 3.82 7.32
C LEU A 71 -2.13 4.17 6.61
N LEU A 72 -2.96 3.18 6.27
CA LEU A 72 -4.23 3.44 5.59
C LEU A 72 -5.11 4.43 6.36
N ALA A 73 -5.23 4.27 7.68
CA ALA A 73 -6.07 5.13 8.52
C ALA A 73 -5.54 6.57 8.67
N SER A 74 -4.23 6.77 8.57
CA SER A 74 -3.60 8.08 8.79
C SER A 74 -3.47 8.88 7.50
N TYR A 75 -3.32 8.18 6.38
CA TYR A 75 -2.91 8.77 5.11
C TYR A 75 -4.04 8.78 4.08
N PHE A 76 -4.98 7.84 4.13
CA PHE A 76 -6.07 7.77 3.17
C PHE A 76 -7.36 8.29 3.78
N ASP A 77 -8.05 9.13 3.01
CA ASP A 77 -9.36 9.62 3.39
C ASP A 77 -10.39 8.49 3.43
N ARG A 78 -11.42 8.73 4.24
CA ARG A 78 -12.53 7.79 4.40
C ARG A 78 -13.18 7.45 3.06
N GLU A 79 -13.30 8.40 2.15
CA GLU A 79 -13.97 8.22 0.86
C GLU A 79 -13.20 7.21 0.00
N VAL A 80 -11.89 7.39 -0.15
CA VAL A 80 -11.01 6.47 -0.88
C VAL A 80 -11.06 5.06 -0.29
N LEU A 81 -10.97 4.93 1.04
CA LEU A 81 -11.04 3.62 1.71
C LEU A 81 -12.43 2.97 1.57
N SER A 82 -13.50 3.78 1.57
CA SER A 82 -14.88 3.32 1.42
C SER A 82 -15.12 2.80 0.01
N GLU A 83 -14.67 3.55 -1.00
CA GLU A 83 -14.74 3.17 -2.40
C GLU A 83 -13.97 1.88 -2.67
N TYR A 84 -12.73 1.79 -2.18
CA TYR A 84 -11.93 0.57 -2.30
C TYR A 84 -12.62 -0.65 -1.64
N CYS A 85 -13.24 -0.47 -0.48
CA CYS A 85 -14.01 -1.54 0.17
C CYS A 85 -15.19 -2.02 -0.67
N ILE A 86 -15.87 -1.12 -1.38
CA ILE A 86 -17.05 -1.45 -2.17
C ILE A 86 -16.62 -2.08 -3.50
N ALA A 87 -15.69 -1.44 -4.22
CA ALA A 87 -15.23 -1.85 -5.54
C ALA A 87 -14.39 -3.14 -5.52
N HIS A 88 -13.37 -3.20 -4.65
CA HIS A 88 -12.39 -4.30 -4.69
C HIS A 88 -12.65 -5.43 -3.69
N LEU A 89 -13.35 -5.15 -2.58
CA LEU A 89 -13.64 -6.15 -1.55
C LEU A 89 -15.08 -6.64 -1.56
N GLY A 90 -15.98 -5.97 -2.30
CA GLY A 90 -17.42 -6.25 -2.26
C GLY A 90 -18.01 -6.12 -0.84
N LYS A 91 -17.42 -5.27 0.00
CA LYS A 91 -17.82 -5.06 1.40
C LYS A 91 -18.49 -3.70 1.55
N SER A 92 -19.22 -3.55 2.67
CA SER A 92 -19.78 -2.24 3.03
C SER A 92 -18.66 -1.22 3.29
N GLY A 93 -18.76 -0.05 2.65
CA GLY A 93 -17.93 1.14 2.91
C GLY A 93 -18.32 1.93 4.18
N ARG A 94 -19.17 1.37 5.05
CA ARG A 94 -19.60 2.04 6.29
C ARG A 94 -18.54 1.91 7.39
N GLY A 95 -18.08 3.03 7.92
CA GLY A 95 -17.12 3.13 9.02
C GLY A 95 -16.38 4.46 9.04
N ASN A 96 -15.56 4.68 10.08
CA ASN A 96 -14.52 5.70 10.04
C ASN A 96 -13.28 5.16 9.28
N ALA A 97 -12.33 6.03 8.94
CA ALA A 97 -11.13 5.64 8.19
C ALA A 97 -10.37 4.48 8.87
N ALA A 98 -10.21 4.50 10.20
CA ALA A 98 -9.57 3.42 10.94
C ALA A 98 -10.29 2.07 10.80
N VAL A 99 -11.63 2.04 10.87
CA VAL A 99 -12.41 0.81 10.72
C VAL A 99 -12.33 0.26 9.29
N LEU A 100 -12.33 1.15 8.29
CA LEU A 100 -12.17 0.75 6.88
C LEU A 100 -10.76 0.21 6.62
N ALA A 101 -9.73 0.91 7.09
CA ALA A 101 -8.34 0.48 7.05
C ALA A 101 -8.14 -0.90 7.70
N SER A 102 -8.72 -1.11 8.89
CA SER A 102 -8.68 -2.41 9.60
C SER A 102 -9.32 -3.53 8.78
N ARG A 103 -10.46 -3.23 8.15
CA ARG A 103 -11.20 -4.18 7.31
C ARG A 103 -10.39 -4.57 6.06
N ILE A 104 -9.79 -3.58 5.39
CA ILE A 104 -8.92 -3.78 4.23
C ILE A 104 -7.72 -4.63 4.62
N ASN A 105 -7.01 -4.25 5.69
CA ASN A 105 -5.84 -4.97 6.17
C ASN A 105 -6.17 -6.43 6.54
N ARG A 106 -7.34 -6.67 7.17
CA ARG A 106 -7.81 -8.03 7.49
C ARG A 106 -8.03 -8.89 6.25
N GLU A 107 -8.49 -8.32 5.14
CA GLU A 107 -8.62 -9.04 3.87
C GLU A 107 -7.25 -9.28 3.24
N TRP A 108 -6.36 -8.28 3.25
CA TRP A 108 -5.01 -8.40 2.71
C TRP A 108 -4.15 -9.44 3.43
N ILE A 109 -4.33 -9.64 4.74
CA ILE A 109 -3.56 -10.64 5.50
C ILE A 109 -4.02 -12.08 5.20
N LYS A 110 -5.16 -12.29 4.54
CA LYS A 110 -5.64 -13.64 4.20
C LYS A 110 -4.73 -14.30 3.15
N PRO A 111 -4.32 -15.57 3.36
CA PRO A 111 -3.58 -16.32 2.36
C PRO A 111 -4.50 -16.59 1.16
N GLY A 112 -4.18 -16.03 0.00
CA GLY A 112 -5.00 -16.12 -1.21
C GLY A 112 -5.85 -14.87 -1.50
N PHE A 113 -5.56 -13.73 -0.86
CA PHE A 113 -6.15 -12.47 -1.26
C PHE A 113 -5.79 -12.14 -2.72
N GLU A 114 -6.81 -12.02 -3.55
CA GLU A 114 -6.73 -11.40 -4.86
C GLU A 114 -7.70 -10.22 -4.88
N PRO A 115 -7.21 -8.99 -5.16
CA PRO A 115 -8.10 -7.85 -5.32
C PRO A 115 -9.05 -8.17 -6.47
N TYR A 116 -10.35 -7.98 -6.25
CA TYR A 116 -11.31 -8.12 -7.34
C TYR A 116 -11.00 -7.02 -8.35
N VAL A 117 -10.37 -7.38 -9.45
CA VAL A 117 -10.33 -6.54 -10.64
C VAL A 117 -11.69 -6.76 -11.28
N GLU A 118 -12.54 -5.74 -11.24
CA GLU A 118 -13.78 -5.77 -12.01
C GLU A 118 -13.39 -6.14 -13.43
N SER A 119 -13.74 -7.37 -13.83
CA SER A 119 -13.65 -7.76 -15.22
C SER A 119 -14.56 -6.78 -15.97
N PRO A 120 -14.11 -6.16 -17.07
CA PRO A 120 -14.97 -5.26 -17.83
C PRO A 120 -16.31 -5.94 -18.04
N PRO A 121 -17.44 -5.22 -17.86
CA PRO A 121 -18.75 -5.80 -18.07
C PRO A 121 -18.72 -6.49 -19.43
N CYS A 122 -19.08 -7.77 -19.40
CA CYS A 122 -19.32 -8.60 -20.56
C CYS A 122 -20.02 -7.75 -21.63
N GLU A 123 -19.29 -7.28 -22.65
CA GLU A 123 -19.91 -6.53 -23.74
C GLU A 123 -20.74 -7.56 -24.51
N VAL A 124 -22.02 -7.56 -24.15
CA VAL A 124 -23.08 -8.32 -24.75
C VAL A 124 -23.02 -8.16 -26.27
N ALA A 125 -23.12 -9.30 -26.95
CA ALA A 125 -23.39 -9.48 -28.36
C ALA A 125 -23.91 -8.22 -29.07
N SER A 126 -23.15 -7.74 -30.05
CA SER A 126 -23.72 -7.01 -31.18
C SER A 126 -23.38 -7.79 -32.43
N ASP A 127 -24.38 -8.58 -32.84
CA ASP A 127 -24.57 -9.18 -34.15
C ASP A 127 -24.78 -8.01 -35.13
N GLU A 128 -23.85 -7.81 -36.07
CA GLU A 128 -24.13 -7.26 -37.41
C GLU A 128 -23.05 -7.67 -38.42
#